data_AF-A0A8J2WTD7-F1
#
_entry.id   AF-A0A8J2WTD7-F1
#
_cell.length_a   1.000
_cell.length_b   1.000
_cell.length_c   1.000
_cell.angle_alpha   90.00
_cell.angle_beta   90.00
_cell.angle_gamma   90.00
#
_symmetry.space_group_name_H-M   'P 1'
#
loop_
_entity.id
_entity.type
_entity.pdbx_description
1 polymer ?
#
loop_
_entity_poly.entity_id
_entity_poly.type
_entity_poly.pdbx_seq_one_letter_code
_entity_poly.pdbx_strand_id
1 'polypeptide(L)'
;MRSALVQLTALAACSHALLAPQQSLRRTAGRQVASLRRTSCRKAAPYSNELRALAGVAVSAKLGTREPCAALAAAAALASIKVLPRESIIYAGGWTVVLPLSLALTLIGRESKGTKDGVAIRRVGAAFAAGALSSVAGAFVAAKLLRPTLGAASNQGAAALAASYVGGSANFFVVAEAVGLKNNGLLAALATADVVVMAAYIVLLQFLASKYGAPRPETATVSKTEDAGSPVVPLFLGACCVAAAAPLKPSLRTAAIAVSAVACRWFTRARGAARRMAGWCLAAFYACLGACSPVSAVVKAGAPAVGLAVAALAGHALLLAACTLKGPWTVDEALVASNAC
;
A
#
# COMPACT_ATOMS: atom_id res chain seq x y z
N MET A 1 25.32 -0.09 -10.60
CA MET A 1 24.82 -0.93 -11.73
C MET A 1 25.15 -2.42 -11.58
N ARG A 2 26.29 -2.83 -10.99
CA ARG A 2 26.60 -4.26 -10.79
C ARG A 2 25.69 -5.00 -9.78
N SER A 3 25.18 -4.35 -8.73
CA SER A 3 24.30 -5.03 -7.75
C SER A 3 22.90 -5.38 -8.25
N ALA A 4 22.37 -4.66 -9.24
CA ALA A 4 21.05 -4.95 -9.82
C ALA A 4 21.10 -6.19 -10.73
N LEU A 5 22.21 -6.38 -11.46
CA LEU A 5 22.42 -7.56 -12.32
C LEU A 5 22.59 -8.85 -11.49
N VAL A 6 23.19 -8.75 -10.30
CA VAL A 6 23.34 -9.88 -9.36
C VAL A 6 22.00 -10.27 -8.74
N GLN A 7 21.10 -9.32 -8.48
CA GLN A 7 19.76 -9.64 -7.97
C GLN A 7 18.83 -10.22 -9.06
N LEU A 8 18.97 -9.79 -10.32
CA LEU A 8 18.22 -10.35 -11.45
C LEU A 8 18.68 -11.76 -11.83
N THR A 9 19.98 -12.06 -11.73
CA THR A 9 20.52 -13.42 -11.96
C THR A 9 20.15 -14.40 -10.84
N ALA A 10 20.06 -13.93 -9.59
CA ALA A 10 19.56 -14.75 -8.47
C ALA A 10 18.06 -15.10 -8.62
N LEU A 11 17.25 -14.17 -9.14
CA LEU A 11 15.84 -14.40 -9.43
C LEU A 11 15.62 -15.40 -10.58
N ALA A 12 16.44 -15.36 -11.64
CA ALA A 12 16.38 -16.30 -12.75
C ALA A 12 16.85 -17.73 -12.38
N ALA A 13 17.87 -17.84 -11.52
CA ALA A 13 18.35 -19.14 -11.02
C ALA A 13 17.32 -19.85 -10.13
N CYS A 14 16.51 -19.08 -9.38
CA CYS A 14 15.46 -19.62 -8.51
C CYS A 14 14.26 -20.17 -9.32
N SER A 15 13.99 -19.64 -10.51
CA SER A 15 12.93 -20.12 -11.40
C SER A 15 13.25 -21.48 -12.04
N HIS A 16 14.52 -21.79 -12.28
CA HIS A 16 14.94 -23.04 -12.91
C HIS A 16 14.95 -24.24 -11.94
N ALA A 17 15.11 -24.01 -10.64
CA ALA A 17 15.16 -25.07 -9.62
C ALA A 17 13.78 -25.65 -9.25
N LEU A 18 12.68 -24.97 -9.60
CA LEU A 18 11.31 -25.39 -9.30
C LEU A 18 10.70 -26.34 -10.36
N LEU A 19 11.43 -26.68 -11.43
CA LEU A 19 10.92 -27.45 -12.57
C LEU A 19 11.62 -28.81 -12.79
N ALA A 20 12.43 -29.31 -11.84
CA ALA A 20 13.07 -30.62 -11.99
C ALA A 20 12.11 -31.79 -11.65
N PRO A 21 11.96 -32.84 -12.50
CA PRO A 21 11.04 -33.94 -12.24
C PRO A 21 11.54 -34.86 -11.11
N GLN A 22 10.72 -35.07 -10.09
CA GLN A 22 10.93 -36.03 -9.00
C GLN A 22 10.42 -37.43 -9.41
N GLN A 23 11.22 -38.22 -10.11
CA GLN A 23 10.93 -39.65 -10.33
C GLN A 23 12.20 -40.49 -10.28
N SER A 24 12.59 -40.87 -9.06
CA SER A 24 13.08 -42.20 -8.68
C SER A 24 13.94 -42.05 -7.43
N LEU A 25 13.55 -42.79 -6.38
CA LEU A 25 14.34 -43.29 -5.23
C LEU A 25 13.42 -43.52 -4.02
N ARG A 26 12.31 -44.24 -4.26
CA ARG A 26 11.69 -45.10 -3.24
C ARG A 26 12.63 -46.31 -3.05
N ARG A 27 13.62 -46.25 -2.14
CA ARG A 27 14.21 -47.46 -1.50
C ARG A 27 15.26 -47.23 -0.39
N THR A 28 15.51 -46.00 0.06
CA THR A 28 16.45 -45.73 1.19
C THR A 28 15.79 -45.00 2.36
N ALA A 29 14.52 -45.30 2.63
CA ALA A 29 13.63 -44.53 3.52
C ALA A 29 13.86 -44.68 5.05
N GLY A 30 14.78 -45.51 5.52
CA GLY A 30 14.89 -45.83 6.95
C GLY A 30 15.88 -44.98 7.77
N ARG A 31 17.06 -44.66 7.22
CA ARG A 31 18.17 -44.05 7.99
C ARG A 31 18.50 -42.60 7.62
N GLN A 32 18.05 -42.11 6.46
CA GLN A 32 18.27 -40.72 6.04
C GLN A 32 17.24 -39.71 6.60
N VAL A 33 16.09 -40.16 7.11
CA VAL A 33 15.00 -39.26 7.55
C VAL A 33 15.39 -38.45 8.79
N ALA A 34 16.21 -39.00 9.69
CA ALA A 34 16.66 -38.30 10.89
C ALA A 34 17.75 -37.25 10.62
N SER A 35 18.66 -37.51 9.66
CA SER A 35 19.72 -36.56 9.29
C SER A 35 19.24 -35.48 8.31
N LEU A 36 18.24 -35.80 7.45
CA LEU A 36 17.58 -34.82 6.58
C LEU A 36 16.65 -33.88 7.36
N ARG A 37 15.96 -34.34 8.42
CA ARG A 37 15.19 -33.42 9.31
C ARG A 37 16.09 -32.39 9.98
N ARG A 38 17.26 -32.79 10.46
CA ARG A 38 18.21 -31.86 11.14
C ARG A 38 18.91 -30.91 10.17
N THR A 39 19.20 -31.33 8.94
CA THR A 39 19.84 -30.47 7.93
C THR A 39 18.85 -29.55 7.20
N SER A 40 17.60 -29.99 6.99
CA SER A 40 16.53 -29.15 6.42
C SER A 40 16.13 -28.00 7.34
N CYS A 41 16.07 -28.22 8.66
CA CYS A 41 15.81 -27.15 9.63
C CYS A 41 16.96 -26.13 9.74
N ARG A 42 18.22 -26.53 9.52
CA ARG A 42 19.37 -25.60 9.53
C ARG A 42 19.49 -24.75 8.26
N LYS A 43 19.08 -25.28 7.09
CA LYS A 43 19.07 -24.51 5.82
C LYS A 43 17.82 -23.64 5.64
N ALA A 44 16.74 -23.89 6.39
CA ALA A 44 15.54 -23.02 6.41
C ALA A 44 15.65 -21.83 7.39
N ALA A 45 16.65 -21.84 8.28
CA ALA A 45 16.90 -20.77 9.25
C ALA A 45 17.06 -19.35 8.65
N PRO A 46 17.69 -19.12 7.48
CA PRO A 46 17.79 -17.77 6.92
C PRO A 46 16.49 -17.24 6.30
N TYR A 47 15.51 -18.11 5.99
CA TYR A 47 14.24 -17.71 5.34
C TYR A 47 13.02 -17.82 6.26
N SER A 48 13.19 -18.25 7.51
CA SER A 48 12.07 -18.40 8.45
C SER A 48 11.34 -17.09 8.72
N ASN A 49 12.04 -15.96 8.67
CA ASN A 49 11.42 -14.64 8.82
C ASN A 49 10.60 -14.27 7.59
N GLU A 50 11.13 -14.53 6.39
CA GLU A 50 10.42 -14.23 5.13
C GLU A 50 9.19 -15.12 4.94
N LEU A 51 9.29 -16.40 5.30
CA LEU A 51 8.14 -17.32 5.30
C LEU A 51 7.08 -16.89 6.32
N ARG A 52 7.48 -16.45 7.52
CA ARG A 52 6.54 -15.91 8.52
C ARG A 52 5.90 -14.60 8.06
N ALA A 53 6.66 -13.72 7.42
CA ALA A 53 6.14 -12.48 6.86
C ALA A 53 5.11 -12.77 5.76
N LEU A 54 5.46 -13.63 4.80
CA LEU A 54 4.56 -14.02 3.71
C LEU A 54 3.30 -14.71 4.22
N ALA A 55 3.46 -15.69 5.11
CA ALA A 55 2.33 -16.42 5.70
C ALA A 55 1.44 -15.48 6.53
N GLY A 56 2.03 -14.60 7.33
CA GLY A 56 1.27 -13.66 8.14
C GLY A 56 0.54 -12.61 7.31
N VAL A 57 1.14 -12.09 6.24
CA VAL A 57 0.45 -11.21 5.27
C VAL A 57 -0.74 -11.92 4.62
N ALA A 58 -0.56 -13.18 4.20
CA ALA A 58 -1.63 -13.98 3.62
C ALA A 58 -2.75 -14.28 4.62
N VAL A 59 -2.40 -14.61 5.87
CA VAL A 59 -3.36 -14.84 6.96
C VAL A 59 -4.13 -13.57 7.28
N SER A 60 -3.46 -12.42 7.43
CA SER A 60 -4.11 -11.14 7.68
C SER A 60 -5.05 -10.73 6.53
N ALA A 61 -4.62 -10.89 5.28
CA ALA A 61 -5.45 -10.59 4.12
C ALA A 61 -6.70 -11.50 4.04
N LYS A 62 -6.58 -12.75 4.49
CA LYS A 62 -7.69 -13.72 4.53
C LYS A 62 -8.62 -13.49 5.73
N LEU A 63 -8.07 -13.24 6.91
CA LEU A 63 -8.82 -12.91 8.14
C LEU A 63 -9.63 -11.63 7.93
N GLY A 64 -9.04 -10.65 7.26
CA GLY A 64 -9.71 -9.40 6.93
C GLY A 64 -10.74 -9.51 5.83
N THR A 65 -11.26 -10.71 5.47
CA THR A 65 -12.35 -10.91 4.50
C THR A 65 -12.20 -10.18 3.15
N ARG A 66 -10.95 -9.89 2.73
CA ARG A 66 -10.58 -9.01 1.57
C ARG A 66 -10.80 -7.51 1.80
N GLU A 67 -11.29 -7.11 2.96
CA GLU A 67 -11.35 -5.73 3.42
C GLU A 67 -9.95 -5.23 3.82
N PRO A 68 -9.43 -4.18 3.15
CA PRO A 68 -8.09 -3.67 3.42
C PRO A 68 -7.88 -3.24 4.88
N CYS A 69 -8.88 -2.62 5.52
CA CYS A 69 -8.80 -2.20 6.93
C CYS A 69 -8.63 -3.36 7.89
N ALA A 70 -9.44 -4.41 7.74
CA ALA A 70 -9.37 -5.57 8.61
C ALA A 70 -8.02 -6.31 8.43
N ALA A 71 -7.50 -6.37 7.20
CA ALA A 71 -6.17 -6.91 6.93
C ALA A 71 -5.05 -6.09 7.59
N LEU A 72 -5.13 -4.76 7.53
CA LEU A 72 -4.21 -3.85 8.19
C LEU A 72 -4.24 -4.01 9.71
N ALA A 73 -5.43 -3.96 10.31
CA ALA A 73 -5.60 -4.08 11.75
C ALA A 73 -5.11 -5.43 12.27
N ALA A 74 -5.43 -6.52 11.57
CA ALA A 74 -4.96 -7.86 11.91
C ALA A 74 -3.43 -7.96 11.84
N ALA A 75 -2.80 -7.44 10.79
CA ALA A 75 -1.35 -7.45 10.67
C ALA A 75 -0.65 -6.57 11.72
N ALA A 76 -1.21 -5.39 12.03
CA ALA A 76 -0.68 -4.52 13.08
C ALA A 76 -0.78 -5.17 14.47
N ALA A 77 -1.88 -5.86 14.77
CA ALA A 77 -2.04 -6.63 16.00
C ALA A 77 -1.00 -7.77 16.07
N LEU A 78 -0.88 -8.58 15.01
CA LEU A 78 0.09 -9.68 14.92
C LEU A 78 1.55 -9.21 15.03
N ALA A 79 1.88 -8.06 14.45
CA ALA A 79 3.20 -7.45 14.58
C ALA A 79 3.46 -6.90 15.99
N SER A 80 2.42 -6.38 16.66
CA SER A 80 2.51 -5.88 18.04
C SER A 80 2.80 -6.99 19.05
N ILE A 81 2.23 -8.18 18.84
CA ILE A 81 2.53 -9.39 19.66
C ILE A 81 3.78 -10.15 19.19
N LYS A 82 4.59 -9.57 18.28
CA LYS A 82 5.87 -10.13 17.77
C LYS A 82 5.73 -11.45 16.98
N VAL A 83 4.53 -11.77 16.48
CA VAL A 83 4.32 -12.94 15.60
C VAL A 83 4.90 -12.68 14.22
N LEU A 84 4.62 -11.49 13.66
CA LEU A 84 5.20 -11.01 12.40
C LEU A 84 6.57 -10.37 12.64
N PRO A 85 7.57 -10.60 11.75
CA PRO A 85 8.82 -9.87 11.81
C PRO A 85 8.58 -8.38 11.51
N ARG A 86 9.40 -7.50 12.08
CA ARG A 86 9.31 -6.05 11.86
C ARG A 86 9.87 -5.61 10.51
N GLU A 87 10.85 -6.34 10.02
CA GLU A 87 11.53 -6.07 8.75
C GLU A 87 11.56 -7.36 7.93
N SER A 88 11.28 -7.24 6.64
CA SER A 88 11.24 -8.35 5.69
C SER A 88 11.26 -7.79 4.28
N ILE A 89 11.92 -8.50 3.37
CA ILE A 89 11.91 -8.13 1.94
C ILE A 89 10.50 -8.26 1.33
N ILE A 90 9.63 -9.09 1.91
CA ILE A 90 8.22 -9.22 1.51
C ILE A 90 7.49 -7.87 1.65
N TYR A 91 7.78 -7.10 2.68
CA TYR A 91 7.14 -5.80 2.89
C TYR A 91 7.59 -4.77 1.85
N ALA A 92 8.86 -4.82 1.42
CA ALA A 92 9.35 -4.03 0.29
C ALA A 92 8.68 -4.44 -1.04
N GLY A 93 8.42 -5.73 -1.22
CA GLY A 93 7.61 -6.27 -2.32
C GLY A 93 6.17 -5.72 -2.32
N GLY A 94 5.62 -5.42 -1.14
CA GLY A 94 4.33 -4.76 -0.97
C GLY A 94 4.23 -3.45 -1.77
N TRP A 95 5.23 -2.59 -1.65
CA TRP A 95 5.27 -1.28 -2.32
C TRP A 95 5.70 -1.35 -3.79
N THR A 96 6.61 -2.26 -4.11
CA THR A 96 7.25 -2.31 -5.44
C THR A 96 6.49 -3.18 -6.45
N VAL A 97 5.72 -4.15 -5.97
CA VAL A 97 5.02 -5.13 -6.81
C VAL A 97 3.53 -5.19 -6.49
N VAL A 98 3.17 -5.43 -5.24
CA VAL A 98 1.77 -5.73 -4.86
C VAL A 98 0.86 -4.52 -5.05
N LEU A 99 1.27 -3.33 -4.59
CA LEU A 99 0.51 -2.10 -4.75
C LEU A 99 0.35 -1.69 -6.23
N PRO A 100 1.42 -1.61 -7.05
CA PRO A 100 1.28 -1.31 -8.48
C PRO A 100 0.43 -2.34 -9.24
N LEU A 101 0.54 -3.62 -8.88
CA LEU A 101 -0.28 -4.68 -9.46
C LEU A 101 -1.76 -4.54 -9.07
N SER A 102 -2.03 -4.20 -7.81
CA SER A 102 -3.39 -3.91 -7.33
C SER A 102 -4.02 -2.75 -8.10
N LEU A 103 -3.25 -1.68 -8.35
CA LEU A 103 -3.68 -0.56 -9.19
C LEU A 103 -4.02 -1.02 -10.61
N ALA A 104 -3.12 -1.79 -11.25
CA ALA A 104 -3.34 -2.29 -12.60
C ALA A 104 -4.60 -3.17 -12.69
N LEU A 105 -4.75 -4.14 -11.78
CA LEU A 105 -5.90 -5.04 -11.72
C LEU A 105 -7.21 -4.30 -11.43
N THR A 106 -7.18 -3.31 -10.53
CA THR A 106 -8.33 -2.45 -10.23
C THR A 106 -8.77 -1.73 -11.49
N LEU A 107 -7.82 -1.13 -12.22
CA LEU A 107 -8.11 -0.43 -13.45
C LEU A 107 -8.63 -1.37 -14.54
N ILE A 108 -8.04 -2.56 -14.74
CA ILE A 108 -8.53 -3.56 -15.69
C ILE A 108 -9.96 -4.01 -15.34
N GLY A 109 -10.25 -4.20 -14.04
CA GLY A 109 -11.54 -4.67 -13.54
C GLY A 109 -12.66 -3.62 -13.49
N ARG A 110 -12.34 -2.32 -13.63
CA ARG A 110 -13.36 -1.26 -13.65
C ARG A 110 -14.18 -1.32 -14.95
N GLU A 111 -15.47 -1.04 -14.81
CA GLU A 111 -16.37 -0.94 -15.96
C GLU A 111 -16.25 0.42 -16.64
N SER A 112 -16.29 0.42 -17.99
CA SER A 112 -16.08 1.63 -18.80
C SER A 112 -17.27 2.60 -18.80
N LYS A 113 -18.41 2.24 -18.19
CA LYS A 113 -19.63 3.04 -18.23
C LYS A 113 -19.46 4.44 -17.61
N GLY A 114 -18.60 4.60 -16.61
CA GLY A 114 -18.35 5.89 -15.93
C GLY A 114 -17.26 6.78 -16.55
N THR A 115 -16.46 6.30 -17.51
CA THR A 115 -15.31 7.08 -18.03
C THR A 115 -15.69 8.14 -19.07
N LYS A 116 -16.95 8.14 -19.53
CA LYS A 116 -17.45 9.06 -20.56
C LYS A 116 -17.93 10.39 -19.98
N ASP A 117 -18.05 10.50 -18.66
CA ASP A 117 -18.50 11.71 -17.99
C ASP A 117 -17.31 12.61 -17.64
N GLY A 118 -16.91 13.47 -18.59
CA GLY A 118 -15.83 14.43 -18.40
C GLY A 118 -16.09 15.40 -17.24
N VAL A 119 -17.36 15.60 -16.84
CA VAL A 119 -17.73 16.43 -15.69
C VAL A 119 -17.36 15.73 -14.39
N ALA A 120 -17.62 14.43 -14.25
CA ALA A 120 -17.24 13.64 -13.09
C ALA A 120 -15.71 13.61 -12.88
N ILE A 121 -14.94 13.43 -13.96
CA ILE A 121 -13.47 13.45 -13.89
C ILE A 121 -12.96 14.82 -13.41
N ARG A 122 -13.52 15.90 -13.95
CA ARG A 122 -13.16 17.27 -13.55
C ARG A 122 -13.53 17.57 -12.10
N ARG A 123 -14.71 17.12 -11.64
CA ARG A 123 -15.17 17.30 -10.26
C ARG A 123 -14.27 16.59 -9.26
N VAL A 124 -14.00 15.29 -9.49
CA VAL A 124 -13.11 14.50 -8.61
C VAL A 124 -11.67 15.02 -8.67
N GLY A 125 -11.19 15.43 -9.85
CA GLY A 125 -9.88 16.06 -10.00
C GLY A 125 -9.77 17.39 -9.24
N ALA A 126 -10.80 18.22 -9.27
CA ALA A 126 -10.85 19.46 -8.49
C ALA A 126 -10.91 19.20 -6.98
N ALA A 127 -11.66 18.17 -6.55
CA ALA A 127 -11.70 17.74 -5.15
C ALA A 127 -10.31 17.25 -4.69
N PHE A 128 -9.60 16.48 -5.52
CA PHE A 128 -8.22 16.07 -5.25
C PHE A 128 -7.26 17.27 -5.15
N ALA A 129 -7.36 18.25 -6.06
CA ALA A 129 -6.54 19.46 -5.98
C ALA A 129 -6.81 20.25 -4.69
N ALA A 130 -8.07 20.35 -4.29
CA ALA A 130 -8.45 20.94 -3.01
C ALA A 130 -7.86 20.15 -1.83
N GLY A 131 -7.97 18.81 -1.84
CA GLY A 131 -7.36 17.94 -0.83
C GLY A 131 -5.83 18.08 -0.74
N ALA A 132 -5.15 18.19 -1.88
CA ALA A 132 -3.71 18.43 -1.91
C ALA A 132 -3.35 19.79 -1.29
N LEU A 133 -4.08 20.86 -1.62
CA LEU A 133 -3.91 22.17 -1.00
C LEU A 133 -4.22 22.15 0.50
N SER A 134 -5.27 21.44 0.91
CA SER A 134 -5.60 21.22 2.33
C SER A 134 -4.49 20.48 3.06
N SER A 135 -3.79 19.53 2.42
CA SER A 135 -2.64 18.82 2.99
C SER A 135 -1.47 19.76 3.26
N VAL A 136 -1.14 20.62 2.28
CA VAL A 136 -0.08 21.62 2.43
C VAL A 136 -0.43 22.64 3.52
N ALA A 137 -1.67 23.15 3.53
CA ALA A 137 -2.14 24.08 4.54
C ALA A 137 -2.19 23.46 5.94
N GLY A 138 -2.67 22.22 6.06
CA GLY A 138 -2.69 21.47 7.32
C GLY A 138 -1.28 21.25 7.87
N ALA A 139 -0.33 20.87 7.01
CA ALA A 139 1.07 20.74 7.40
C ALA A 139 1.68 22.08 7.84
N PHE A 140 1.34 23.19 7.18
CA PHE A 140 1.80 24.52 7.60
C PHE A 140 1.29 24.88 9.01
N VAL A 141 0.01 24.61 9.30
CA VAL A 141 -0.57 24.81 10.64
C VAL A 141 0.12 23.91 11.67
N ALA A 142 0.35 22.64 11.33
CA ALA A 142 1.04 21.69 12.20
C ALA A 142 2.47 22.14 12.53
N ALA A 143 3.21 22.64 11.53
CA ALA A 143 4.57 23.17 11.72
C ALA A 143 4.60 24.32 12.72
N LYS A 144 3.59 25.21 12.69
CA LYS A 144 3.45 26.31 13.65
C LYS A 144 3.10 25.80 15.04
N LEU A 145 2.15 24.85 15.13
CA LEU A 145 1.68 24.30 16.40
C LEU A 145 2.79 23.55 17.15
N LEU A 146 3.63 22.80 16.44
CA LEU A 146 4.76 22.05 17.02
C LEU A 146 6.09 22.81 16.97
N ARG A 147 6.10 24.09 16.60
CA ARG A 147 7.31 24.92 16.65
C ARG A 147 7.91 25.06 18.07
N PRO A 148 7.12 25.16 19.16
CA PRO A 148 7.68 25.21 20.51
C PRO A 148 8.43 23.94 20.93
N THR A 149 8.07 22.78 20.38
CA THR A 149 8.65 21.48 20.76
C THR A 149 9.74 21.01 19.81
N LEU A 150 9.58 21.23 18.51
CA LEU A 150 10.50 20.76 17.47
C LEU A 150 11.38 21.88 16.87
N GLY A 151 11.16 23.14 17.26
CA GLY A 151 11.93 24.28 16.75
C GLY A 151 11.81 24.42 15.23
N ALA A 152 12.92 24.76 14.56
CA ALA A 152 12.97 24.92 13.11
C ALA A 152 12.70 23.60 12.35
N ALA A 153 12.95 22.45 12.96
CA ALA A 153 12.74 21.15 12.36
C ALA A 153 11.25 20.81 12.17
N SER A 154 10.34 21.51 12.85
CA SER A 154 8.89 21.35 12.62
C SER A 154 8.49 21.67 11.18
N ASN A 155 9.10 22.71 10.57
CA ASN A 155 8.81 23.09 9.18
C ASN A 155 9.32 22.03 8.19
N GLN A 156 10.52 21.50 8.45
CA GLN A 156 11.13 20.46 7.61
C GLN A 156 10.34 19.15 7.68
N GLY A 157 9.96 18.73 8.89
CA GLY A 157 9.14 17.54 9.10
C GLY A 157 7.75 17.68 8.51
N ALA A 158 7.12 18.84 8.66
CA ALA A 158 5.80 19.11 8.07
C ALA A 158 5.85 19.11 6.54
N ALA A 159 6.91 19.67 5.93
CA ALA A 159 7.10 19.63 4.49
C ALA A 159 7.23 18.18 3.98
N ALA A 160 8.00 17.35 4.67
CA ALA A 160 8.14 15.93 4.34
C ALA A 160 6.81 15.17 4.46
N LEU A 161 6.04 15.42 5.53
CA LEU A 161 4.72 14.81 5.73
C LEU A 161 3.71 15.25 4.65
N ALA A 162 3.65 16.56 4.33
CA ALA A 162 2.80 17.06 3.25
C ALA A 162 3.12 16.39 1.91
N ALA A 163 4.41 16.16 1.63
CA ALA A 163 4.85 15.46 0.44
C ALA A 163 4.42 13.99 0.43
N SER A 164 4.43 13.34 1.60
CA SER A 164 3.91 11.97 1.77
C SER A 164 2.42 11.89 1.50
N TYR A 165 1.65 12.86 1.98
CA TYR A 165 0.20 12.87 1.84
C TYR A 165 -0.19 13.08 0.37
N VAL A 166 0.41 14.06 -0.31
CA VAL A 166 0.08 14.32 -1.73
C VAL A 166 0.62 13.25 -2.70
N GLY A 167 1.74 12.58 -2.41
CA GLY A 167 2.39 11.68 -3.38
C GLY A 167 3.11 10.46 -2.82
N GLY A 168 2.81 10.07 -1.59
CA GLY A 168 3.25 8.83 -0.95
C GLY A 168 4.64 8.91 -0.29
N SER A 169 4.96 7.89 0.49
CA SER A 169 6.16 7.85 1.35
C SER A 169 7.50 7.95 0.59
N ALA A 170 7.55 7.74 -0.73
CA ALA A 170 8.76 8.04 -1.51
C ALA A 170 9.05 9.55 -1.57
N ASN A 171 8.00 10.37 -1.71
CA ASN A 171 8.12 11.83 -1.73
C ASN A 171 8.54 12.39 -0.37
N PHE A 172 8.14 11.72 0.72
CA PHE A 172 8.60 12.06 2.07
C PHE A 172 10.13 12.16 2.15
N PHE A 173 10.84 11.12 1.74
CA PHE A 173 12.30 11.08 1.86
C PHE A 173 13.00 12.07 0.92
N VAL A 174 12.49 12.23 -0.31
CA VAL A 174 13.04 13.20 -1.27
C VAL A 174 12.89 14.62 -0.77
N VAL A 175 11.72 14.98 -0.24
CA VAL A 175 11.49 16.32 0.31
C VAL A 175 12.23 16.53 1.62
N ALA A 176 12.30 15.53 2.50
CA ALA A 176 13.09 15.59 3.72
C ALA A 176 14.57 15.91 3.44
N GLU A 177 15.13 15.29 2.40
CA GLU A 177 16.49 15.59 1.93
C GLU A 177 16.58 17.01 1.37
N ALA A 178 15.65 17.41 0.50
CA ALA A 178 15.65 18.73 -0.14
C ALA A 178 15.52 19.90 0.85
N VAL A 179 14.74 19.73 1.93
CA VAL A 179 14.58 20.74 2.99
C VAL A 179 15.68 20.66 4.06
N GLY A 180 16.60 19.71 3.93
CA GLY A 180 17.75 19.56 4.82
C GLY A 180 17.41 19.04 6.22
N LEU A 181 16.47 18.10 6.35
CA LEU A 181 16.15 17.44 7.62
C LEU A 181 17.27 16.46 8.03
N LYS A 182 18.33 16.98 8.65
CA LYS A 182 19.56 16.23 8.98
C LYS A 182 19.47 15.38 10.25
N ASN A 183 18.43 15.54 11.07
CA ASN A 183 18.28 14.76 12.29
C ASN A 183 17.72 13.36 11.97
N ASN A 184 18.60 12.37 11.89
CA ASN A 184 18.23 10.98 11.56
C ASN A 184 17.23 10.37 12.54
N GLY A 185 17.27 10.74 13.82
CA GLY A 185 16.32 10.27 14.83
C GLY A 185 14.92 10.83 14.59
N LEU A 186 14.81 12.14 14.34
CA LEU A 186 13.54 12.78 14.00
C LEU A 186 13.00 12.32 12.64
N LEU A 187 13.87 12.13 11.65
CA LEU A 187 13.49 11.60 10.34
C LEU A 187 12.87 10.19 10.44
N ALA A 188 13.52 9.29 11.19
CA ALA A 188 13.01 7.94 11.42
C ALA A 188 11.70 7.93 12.23
N ALA A 189 11.61 8.81 13.23
CA ALA A 189 10.40 9.02 14.01
C ALA A 189 9.23 9.53 13.14
N LEU A 190 9.47 10.50 12.28
CA LEU A 190 8.47 11.04 11.36
C LEU A 190 8.06 10.02 10.29
N ALA A 191 9.00 9.27 9.72
CA ALA A 191 8.67 8.20 8.78
C ALA A 191 7.82 7.11 9.44
N THR A 192 8.10 6.79 10.71
CA THR A 192 7.27 5.85 11.48
C THR A 192 5.88 6.43 11.77
N ALA A 193 5.83 7.70 12.19
CA ALA A 193 4.57 8.40 12.47
C ALA A 193 3.70 8.52 11.21
N ASP A 194 4.28 8.84 10.06
CA ASP A 194 3.62 8.94 8.75
C ASP A 194 2.82 7.67 8.45
N VAL A 195 3.47 6.50 8.46
CA VAL A 195 2.81 5.24 8.12
C VAL A 195 1.70 4.89 9.13
N VAL A 196 1.95 5.06 10.44
CA VAL A 196 0.95 4.67 11.46
C VAL A 196 -0.24 5.63 11.48
N VAL A 197 0.00 6.94 11.41
CA VAL A 197 -1.06 7.96 11.44
C VAL A 197 -1.88 7.90 10.16
N MET A 198 -1.25 7.72 8.99
CA MET A 198 -1.95 7.49 7.73
C MET A 198 -2.78 6.20 7.75
N ALA A 199 -2.25 5.10 8.31
CA ALA A 199 -3.00 3.86 8.46
C ALA A 199 -4.25 4.04 9.31
N ALA A 200 -4.14 4.73 10.47
CA ALA A 200 -5.29 5.05 11.32
C ALA A 200 -6.30 5.96 10.61
N TYR A 201 -5.82 6.89 9.80
CA TYR A 201 -6.67 7.79 9.03
C TYR A 201 -7.46 7.10 7.93
N ILE A 202 -6.86 6.17 7.18
CA ILE A 202 -7.57 5.40 6.18
C ILE A 202 -8.69 4.56 6.82
N VAL A 203 -8.43 4.00 8.01
CA VAL A 203 -9.47 3.30 8.80
C VAL A 203 -10.62 4.25 9.15
N LEU A 204 -10.30 5.47 9.59
CA LEU A 204 -11.30 6.51 9.87
C LEU A 204 -12.11 6.89 8.62
N LEU A 205 -11.45 7.13 7.48
CA LEU A 205 -12.13 7.47 6.22
C LEU A 205 -13.07 6.35 5.77
N GLN A 206 -12.69 5.09 5.91
CA GLN A 206 -13.57 3.97 5.57
C GLN A 206 -14.76 3.86 6.52
N PHE A 207 -14.56 4.10 7.81
CA PHE A 207 -15.67 4.19 8.77
C PHE A 207 -16.64 5.32 8.41
N LEU A 208 -16.12 6.50 8.06
CA LEU A 208 -16.94 7.64 7.63
C LEU A 208 -17.68 7.34 6.33
N ALA A 209 -17.03 6.70 5.35
CA ALA A 209 -17.65 6.27 4.11
C ALA A 209 -18.78 5.25 4.36
N SER A 210 -18.61 4.33 5.31
CA SER A 210 -19.65 3.36 5.66
C SER A 210 -20.88 4.01 6.32
N LYS A 211 -20.70 5.13 7.04
CA LYS A 211 -21.76 5.78 7.81
C LYS A 211 -22.45 6.92 7.04
N TYR A 212 -21.68 7.66 6.25
CA TYR A 212 -22.11 8.91 5.60
C TYR A 212 -21.96 8.90 4.08
N GLY A 213 -21.29 7.90 3.50
CA GLY A 213 -21.19 7.79 2.05
C GLY A 213 -22.55 7.51 1.45
N ALA A 214 -22.78 7.95 0.20
CA ALA A 214 -24.00 7.56 -0.50
C ALA A 214 -24.09 6.03 -0.54
N PRO A 215 -25.31 5.45 -0.54
CA PRO A 215 -25.49 4.05 -0.83
C PRO A 215 -24.77 3.76 -2.14
N ARG A 216 -23.62 3.08 -2.06
CA ARG A 216 -23.04 2.49 -3.27
C ARG A 216 -24.17 1.67 -3.88
N PRO A 217 -24.37 1.71 -5.22
CA PRO A 217 -25.30 0.82 -5.91
C PRO A 217 -24.85 -0.63 -5.68
N GLU A 218 -25.24 -1.13 -4.50
CA GLU A 218 -24.55 -2.12 -3.71
C GLU A 218 -23.01 -1.88 -3.65
N THR A 219 -22.32 -2.31 -2.60
CA THR A 219 -21.12 -3.11 -2.88
C THR A 219 -21.63 -4.19 -3.81
N ALA A 220 -21.66 -3.96 -5.14
CA ALA A 220 -22.24 -4.84 -6.16
C ALA A 220 -22.19 -6.20 -5.55
N THR A 221 -23.34 -6.65 -4.99
CA THR A 221 -23.42 -7.90 -4.22
C THR A 221 -22.54 -8.80 -5.01
N VAL A 222 -21.31 -9.18 -4.55
CA VAL A 222 -20.25 -9.68 -5.47
C VAL A 222 -20.99 -10.54 -6.43
N SER A 223 -21.18 -10.04 -7.67
CA SER A 223 -22.36 -10.47 -8.44
C SER A 223 -22.30 -11.96 -8.35
N LYS A 224 -23.34 -12.59 -7.78
CA LYS A 224 -23.33 -14.03 -7.61
C LYS A 224 -23.26 -14.72 -8.98
N THR A 225 -23.09 -13.98 -10.08
CA THR A 225 -22.19 -14.39 -11.15
C THR A 225 -20.74 -14.43 -10.64
N GLU A 226 -20.41 -15.56 -10.02
CA GLU A 226 -19.08 -16.14 -10.18
C GLU A 226 -18.71 -16.08 -11.66
N ASP A 227 -18.07 -14.99 -12.11
CA ASP A 227 -17.40 -15.00 -13.39
C ASP A 227 -16.31 -16.05 -13.22
N ALA A 228 -16.59 -17.27 -13.67
CA ALA A 228 -15.70 -18.43 -13.71
C ALA A 228 -14.54 -18.22 -14.71
N GLY A 229 -14.18 -16.97 -14.98
CA GLY A 229 -13.01 -16.60 -15.74
C GLY A 229 -11.76 -16.87 -14.92
N SER A 230 -10.80 -17.55 -15.53
CA SER A 230 -9.49 -17.81 -14.94
C SER A 230 -8.81 -16.49 -14.53
N PRO A 231 -8.27 -16.38 -13.29
CA PRO A 231 -7.55 -15.20 -12.83
C PRO A 231 -6.19 -15.03 -13.53
N VAL A 232 -5.73 -16.04 -14.26
CA VAL A 232 -4.41 -16.06 -14.91
C VAL A 232 -4.27 -14.92 -15.92
N VAL A 233 -5.27 -14.71 -16.77
CA VAL A 233 -5.23 -13.66 -17.81
C VAL A 233 -5.11 -12.25 -17.22
N PRO A 234 -6.01 -11.80 -16.30
CA PRO A 234 -5.87 -10.47 -15.73
C PRO A 234 -4.62 -10.30 -14.86
N LEU A 235 -4.16 -11.35 -14.16
CA LEU A 235 -2.89 -11.31 -13.43
C LEU A 235 -1.69 -11.13 -14.37
N PHE A 236 -1.66 -11.86 -15.48
CA PHE A 236 -0.60 -11.73 -16.48
C PHE A 236 -0.59 -10.33 -17.09
N LEU A 237 -1.75 -9.81 -17.52
CA LEU A 237 -1.86 -8.44 -18.04
C LEU A 237 -1.41 -7.40 -17.02
N GLY A 238 -1.86 -7.53 -15.76
CA GLY A 238 -1.44 -6.65 -14.67
C GLY A 238 0.07 -6.68 -14.44
N ALA A 239 0.67 -7.88 -14.42
CA ALA A 239 2.10 -8.06 -14.27
C ALA A 239 2.88 -7.44 -15.45
N CYS A 240 2.39 -7.60 -16.69
CA CYS A 240 2.97 -6.96 -17.86
C CYS A 240 2.93 -5.43 -17.77
N CYS A 241 1.83 -4.84 -17.27
CA CYS A 241 1.72 -3.39 -17.06
C CYS A 241 2.80 -2.89 -16.08
N VAL A 242 2.99 -3.60 -14.96
CA VAL A 242 4.01 -3.26 -13.95
C VAL A 242 5.42 -3.46 -14.50
N ALA A 243 5.68 -4.57 -15.18
CA ALA A 243 6.99 -4.88 -15.77
C ALA A 243 7.38 -3.87 -16.86
N ALA A 244 6.46 -3.50 -17.75
CA ALA A 244 6.70 -2.52 -18.80
C ALA A 244 7.00 -1.12 -18.24
N ALA A 245 6.46 -0.79 -17.07
CA ALA A 245 6.72 0.49 -16.40
C ALA A 245 7.99 0.50 -15.56
N ALA A 246 8.57 -0.66 -15.22
CA ALA A 246 9.77 -0.77 -14.38
C ALA A 246 10.98 0.09 -14.81
N PRO A 247 11.34 0.22 -16.11
CA PRO A 247 12.48 1.03 -16.53
C PRO A 247 12.24 2.55 -16.43
N LEU A 248 10.99 3.00 -16.25
CA LEU A 248 10.67 4.42 -16.21
C LEU A 248 11.12 5.07 -14.90
N LYS A 249 11.27 6.39 -14.91
CA LYS A 249 11.47 7.20 -13.70
C LYS A 249 10.27 7.01 -12.75
N PRO A 250 10.47 7.00 -11.41
CA PRO A 250 9.39 6.78 -10.44
C PRO A 250 8.15 7.64 -10.67
N SER A 251 8.34 8.91 -11.07
CA SER A 251 7.26 9.85 -11.39
C SER A 251 6.39 9.43 -12.58
N LEU A 252 6.94 8.68 -13.55
CA LEU A 252 6.21 8.21 -14.73
C LEU A 252 5.63 6.80 -14.57
N ARG A 253 6.14 5.99 -13.63
CA ARG A 253 5.74 4.57 -13.49
C ARG A 253 4.25 4.42 -13.25
N THR A 254 3.71 5.14 -12.28
CA THR A 254 2.28 5.03 -11.92
C THR A 254 1.38 5.44 -13.07
N ALA A 255 1.73 6.50 -13.80
CA ALA A 255 0.99 6.95 -14.98
C ALA A 255 1.04 5.91 -16.10
N ALA A 256 2.22 5.34 -16.38
CA ALA A 256 2.37 4.30 -17.39
C ALA A 256 1.59 3.03 -17.06
N ILE A 257 1.59 2.60 -15.79
CA ILE A 257 0.77 1.48 -15.30
C ILE A 257 -0.71 1.78 -15.51
N ALA A 258 -1.16 2.99 -15.16
CA ALA A 258 -2.54 3.37 -15.31
C ALA A 258 -3.00 3.36 -16.77
N VAL A 259 -2.22 3.97 -17.67
CA VAL A 259 -2.50 4.03 -19.12
C VAL A 259 -2.53 2.62 -19.72
N SER A 260 -1.50 1.82 -19.46
CA SER A 260 -1.43 0.44 -19.98
C SER A 260 -2.54 -0.46 -19.43
N ALA A 261 -2.90 -0.34 -18.15
CA ALA A 261 -3.99 -1.09 -17.55
C ALA A 261 -5.36 -0.70 -18.14
N VAL A 262 -5.58 0.58 -18.45
CA VAL A 262 -6.78 1.04 -19.15
C VAL A 262 -6.83 0.49 -20.57
N ALA A 263 -5.71 0.45 -21.30
CA ALA A 263 -5.63 -0.17 -22.63
C ALA A 263 -5.90 -1.68 -22.58
N CYS A 264 -5.40 -2.37 -21.56
CA CYS A 264 -5.63 -3.80 -21.33
C CYS A 264 -7.12 -4.17 -21.18
N ARG A 265 -8.01 -3.22 -20.87
CA ARG A 265 -9.46 -3.44 -20.80
C ARG A 265 -10.07 -3.91 -22.13
N TRP A 266 -9.41 -3.64 -23.25
CA TRP A 266 -9.87 -4.03 -24.58
C TRP A 266 -9.58 -5.51 -24.85
N PHE A 267 -8.58 -6.07 -24.17
CA PHE A 267 -8.06 -7.41 -24.40
C PHE A 267 -8.62 -8.47 -23.44
N THR A 268 -9.29 -8.09 -22.35
CA THR A 268 -9.90 -9.05 -21.43
C THR A 268 -11.34 -8.71 -21.06
N ARG A 269 -12.20 -9.72 -21.13
CA ARG A 269 -13.58 -9.68 -20.62
C ARG A 269 -13.67 -10.18 -19.17
N ALA A 270 -12.60 -10.75 -18.61
CA ALA A 270 -12.54 -11.30 -17.25
C ALA A 270 -12.43 -10.21 -16.16
N ARG A 271 -13.31 -9.20 -16.22
CA ARG A 271 -13.30 -8.04 -15.31
C ARG A 271 -13.65 -8.43 -13.89
N GLY A 272 -14.57 -9.39 -13.70
CA GLY A 272 -14.87 -9.96 -12.37
C GLY A 272 -13.65 -10.60 -11.72
N ALA A 273 -12.88 -11.40 -12.47
CA ALA A 273 -11.65 -12.01 -11.97
C ALA A 273 -10.57 -10.96 -11.65
N ALA A 274 -10.41 -9.93 -12.48
CA ALA A 274 -9.50 -8.81 -12.20
C ALA A 274 -9.86 -8.07 -10.91
N ARG A 275 -11.15 -7.78 -10.67
CA ARG A 275 -11.63 -7.15 -9.42
C ARG A 275 -11.37 -8.01 -8.20
N ARG A 276 -11.64 -9.32 -8.28
CA ARG A 276 -11.35 -10.26 -7.19
C ARG A 276 -9.86 -10.27 -6.84
N MET A 277 -9.00 -10.35 -7.85
CA MET A 277 -7.55 -10.34 -7.63
C MET A 277 -7.04 -9.00 -7.10
N ALA A 278 -7.59 -7.89 -7.59
CA ALA A 278 -7.29 -6.56 -7.06
C ALA A 278 -7.58 -6.45 -5.56
N GLY A 279 -8.74 -6.97 -5.10
CA GLY A 279 -9.09 -6.99 -3.68
C GLY A 279 -8.09 -7.78 -2.83
N TRP A 280 -7.63 -8.95 -3.30
CA TRP A 280 -6.60 -9.72 -2.62
C TRP A 280 -5.24 -9.00 -2.58
N CYS A 281 -4.81 -8.41 -3.69
CA CYS A 281 -3.57 -7.63 -3.74
C CYS A 281 -3.65 -6.42 -2.81
N LEU A 282 -4.79 -5.71 -2.79
CA LEU A 282 -4.99 -4.56 -1.92
C LEU A 282 -4.97 -4.96 -0.44
N ALA A 283 -5.67 -6.03 -0.07
CA ALA A 283 -5.64 -6.56 1.30
C ALA A 283 -4.23 -7.00 1.72
N ALA A 284 -3.46 -7.63 0.83
CA ALA A 284 -2.08 -8.01 1.09
C ALA A 284 -1.17 -6.78 1.28
N PHE A 285 -1.34 -5.74 0.46
CA PHE A 285 -0.61 -4.48 0.64
C PHE A 285 -0.91 -3.83 1.99
N TYR A 286 -2.19 -3.76 2.38
CA TYR A 286 -2.60 -3.22 3.67
C TYR A 286 -2.12 -4.05 4.85
N ALA A 287 -2.03 -5.37 4.70
CA ALA A 287 -1.38 -6.23 5.69
C ALA A 287 0.12 -5.92 5.80
N CYS A 288 0.83 -5.65 4.70
CA CYS A 288 2.22 -5.17 4.77
C CYS A 288 2.33 -3.84 5.51
N LEU A 289 1.42 -2.88 5.26
CA LEU A 289 1.38 -1.61 6.00
C LEU A 289 1.18 -1.85 7.50
N GLY A 290 0.20 -2.68 7.86
CA GLY A 290 -0.06 -3.02 9.27
C GLY A 290 1.14 -3.70 9.93
N ALA A 291 1.83 -4.60 9.24
CA ALA A 291 3.03 -5.27 9.76
C ALA A 291 4.18 -4.29 10.05
N CYS A 292 4.32 -3.24 9.23
CA CYS A 292 5.28 -2.16 9.42
C CYS A 292 4.89 -1.17 10.52
N SER A 293 3.62 -1.17 10.96
CA SER A 293 3.03 -0.19 11.87
C SER A 293 2.50 -0.80 13.18
N PRO A 294 3.32 -1.54 13.96
CA PRO A 294 2.89 -2.04 15.25
C PRO A 294 2.68 -0.89 16.25
N VAL A 295 1.82 -1.09 17.26
CA VAL A 295 1.54 -0.07 18.30
C VAL A 295 2.83 0.37 19.01
N SER A 296 3.78 -0.55 19.18
CA SER A 296 5.10 -0.23 19.75
C SER A 296 5.93 0.75 18.92
N ALA A 297 5.67 0.87 17.61
CA ALA A 297 6.35 1.83 16.74
C ALA A 297 5.86 3.26 17.00
N VAL A 298 4.58 3.44 17.33
CA VAL A 298 4.00 4.74 17.73
C VAL A 298 4.67 5.26 19.00
N VAL A 299 4.82 4.40 20.00
CA VAL A 299 5.46 4.76 21.26
C VAL A 299 6.91 5.17 21.04
N LYS A 300 7.62 4.49 20.13
CA LYS A 300 9.01 4.80 19.78
C LYS A 300 9.19 6.04 18.92
N ALA A 301 8.22 6.36 18.06
CA ALA A 301 8.24 7.58 17.24
C ALA A 301 8.26 8.85 18.10
N GLY A 302 7.77 8.78 19.33
CA GLY A 302 7.80 9.89 20.27
C GLY A 302 6.66 10.89 20.02
N ALA A 303 6.19 11.50 21.10
CA ALA A 303 5.03 12.39 21.08
C ALA A 303 5.15 13.57 20.08
N PRO A 304 6.31 14.23 19.90
CA PRO A 304 6.41 15.37 18.98
C PRO A 304 6.24 14.99 17.50
N ALA A 305 6.80 13.86 17.05
CA ALA A 305 6.69 13.43 15.66
C ALA A 305 5.27 12.94 15.33
N VAL A 306 4.67 12.16 16.24
CA VAL A 306 3.27 11.72 16.13
C VAL A 306 2.34 12.93 16.17
N GLY A 307 2.57 13.87 17.08
CA GLY A 307 1.79 15.11 17.19
C GLY A 307 1.85 15.95 15.92
N LEU A 308 3.02 16.05 15.28
CA LEU A 308 3.15 16.75 14.00
C LEU A 308 2.36 16.07 12.89
N ALA A 309 2.47 14.74 12.75
CA ALA A 309 1.74 13.97 11.75
C ALA A 309 0.21 14.06 11.95
N VAL A 310 -0.26 13.89 13.18
CA VAL A 310 -1.68 14.00 13.55
C VAL A 310 -2.20 15.41 13.28
N ALA A 311 -1.47 16.45 13.69
CA ALA A 311 -1.89 17.83 13.45
C ALA A 311 -1.96 18.16 11.95
N ALA A 312 -1.00 17.67 11.16
CA ALA A 312 -0.97 17.91 9.72
C ALA A 312 -2.18 17.25 9.03
N LEU A 313 -2.48 16.01 9.39
CA LEU A 313 -3.58 15.25 8.82
C LEU A 313 -4.96 15.72 9.31
N ALA A 314 -5.07 16.11 10.58
CA ALA A 314 -6.26 16.74 11.12
C ALA A 314 -6.54 18.08 10.43
N GLY A 315 -5.50 18.87 10.18
CA GLY A 315 -5.59 20.09 9.37
C GLY A 315 -6.10 19.82 7.96
N HIS A 316 -5.56 18.80 7.28
CA HIS A 316 -6.07 18.34 5.99
C HIS A 316 -7.56 18.01 6.07
N ALA A 317 -7.95 17.14 7.01
CA ALA A 317 -9.32 16.65 7.13
C ALA A 317 -10.32 17.78 7.41
N LEU A 318 -9.98 18.71 8.33
CA LEU A 318 -10.84 19.83 8.68
C LEU A 318 -10.98 20.84 7.53
N LEU A 319 -9.88 21.16 6.85
CA LEU A 319 -9.91 22.09 5.72
C LEU A 319 -10.69 21.50 4.55
N LEU A 320 -10.46 20.23 4.22
CA LEU A 320 -11.19 19.56 3.16
C LEU A 320 -12.68 19.41 3.49
N ALA A 321 -13.02 19.11 4.76
CA ALA A 321 -14.41 19.10 5.22
C ALA A 321 -15.06 20.48 5.09
N ALA A 322 -14.36 21.56 5.48
CA ALA A 322 -14.87 22.93 5.32
C ALA A 322 -15.06 23.32 3.84
N CYS A 323 -14.11 22.93 2.98
CA CYS A 323 -14.20 23.07 1.53
C CYS A 323 -15.38 22.29 0.94
N THR A 324 -15.71 21.13 1.51
CA THR A 324 -16.85 20.32 1.09
C THR A 324 -18.17 20.93 1.53
N LEU A 325 -18.28 21.37 2.79
CA LEU A 325 -19.49 21.99 3.34
C LEU A 325 -19.87 23.30 2.64
N LYS A 326 -18.88 24.07 2.18
CA LYS A 326 -19.09 25.35 1.47
C LYS A 326 -18.99 25.24 -0.05
N GLY A 327 -18.54 24.09 -0.55
CA GLY A 327 -18.19 23.90 -1.96
C GLY A 327 -19.23 23.09 -2.74
N PRO A 328 -18.97 22.86 -4.04
CA PRO A 328 -19.89 22.14 -4.92
C PRO A 328 -19.76 20.61 -4.84
N TRP A 329 -18.93 20.10 -3.93
CA TRP A 329 -18.56 18.69 -3.84
C TRP A 329 -19.47 17.91 -2.91
N THR A 330 -19.75 16.66 -3.28
CA THR A 330 -20.45 15.74 -2.39
C THR A 330 -19.50 15.15 -1.34
N VAL A 331 -20.07 14.60 -0.27
CA VAL A 331 -19.29 13.91 0.77
C VAL A 331 -18.48 12.75 0.17
N ASP A 332 -19.02 12.03 -0.82
CA ASP A 332 -18.30 10.95 -1.49
C ASP A 332 -17.11 11.44 -2.31
N GLU A 333 -17.27 12.54 -3.05
CA GLU A 333 -16.18 13.15 -3.81
C GLU A 333 -15.06 13.61 -2.87
N ALA A 334 -15.42 14.17 -1.72
CA ALA A 334 -14.48 14.58 -0.69
C ALA A 334 -13.76 13.40 -0.02
N LEU A 335 -14.47 12.33 0.33
CA LEU A 335 -13.88 11.13 0.92
C LEU A 335 -12.93 10.43 -0.05
N VAL A 336 -13.27 10.39 -1.35
CA VAL A 336 -12.40 9.85 -2.39
C VAL A 336 -11.16 10.72 -2.58
N ALA A 337 -11.32 12.04 -2.60
CA ALA A 337 -10.20 12.98 -2.71
C ALA A 337 -9.26 12.90 -1.49
N SER A 338 -9.83 12.81 -0.30
CA SER A 338 -9.11 12.66 0.95
C SER A 338 -8.37 11.33 1.04
N ASN A 339 -8.97 10.22 0.61
CA ASN A 339 -8.24 8.95 0.58
C ASN A 339 -7.07 8.94 -0.42
N ALA A 340 -7.02 9.91 -1.34
CA ALA A 340 -5.91 10.08 -2.28
C ALA A 340 -4.82 11.05 -1.77
N CYS A 341 -5.04 11.74 -0.65
CA CYS A 341 -4.12 12.71 -0.05
C CYS A 341 -3.90 12.39 1.45
#